data_AF-A0AAD8AJD5-F1
#
_entry.id   AF-A0AAD8AJD5-F1
#
_cell.length_a   1.000
_cell.length_b   1.000
_cell.length_c   1.000
_cell.angle_alpha   90.00
_cell.angle_beta   90.00
_cell.angle_gamma   90.00
#
_symmetry.space_group_name_H-M   'P 1'
#
loop_
_entity.id
_entity.type
_entity.pdbx_description
1 polymer ?
#
loop_
_entity_poly.entity_id
_entity_poly.type
_entity_poly.pdbx_seq_one_letter_code
_entity_poly.pdbx_strand_id
1 'polypeptide(L)'
;FKMSILVLLSALLAPAIHSLHHGRGSTVNQCTDTRDCHAHQCCVLGGNRYSMPTCTNLGLVGEPCRPYSNAPYNMSLTYPNDVKLDVTNVYFVLCDCAPNLLCDGFKGTCQSPDIYTNNDIDLTDKPSADYT
;
A
#
# COMPACT_ATOMS: atom_id res chain seq x y z
N PHE A 1 -60.44 -22.45 29.67
CA PHE A 1 -60.41 -21.04 29.23
C PHE A 1 -59.00 -20.77 28.69
N LYS A 2 -58.64 -21.15 27.47
CA LYS A 2 -58.92 -20.51 26.15
C LYS A 2 -58.59 -19.00 26.10
N MET A 3 -57.50 -18.71 25.36
CA MET A 3 -57.23 -17.55 24.49
C MET A 3 -56.91 -16.16 25.07
N SER A 4 -55.78 -15.66 24.54
CA SER A 4 -55.50 -14.27 24.13
C SER A 4 -55.12 -13.24 25.19
N ILE A 5 -53.89 -12.74 25.07
CA ILE A 5 -53.52 -11.32 24.86
C ILE A 5 -52.06 -11.35 24.36
N LEU A 6 -51.87 -11.35 23.04
CA LEU A 6 -51.46 -10.19 22.24
C LEU A 6 -50.07 -9.63 22.63
N VAL A 7 -49.07 -10.15 21.90
CA VAL A 7 -47.99 -9.43 21.20
C VAL A 7 -47.83 -7.99 21.63
N LEU A 8 -46.66 -7.61 22.15
CA LEU A 8 -46.01 -6.32 21.89
C LEU A 8 -44.57 -6.35 22.44
N LEU A 9 -43.66 -5.73 21.69
CA LEU A 9 -42.24 -5.43 21.98
C LEU A 9 -41.19 -6.41 21.43
N SER A 10 -41.24 -6.69 20.13
CA SER A 10 -40.03 -6.99 19.35
C SER A 10 -39.44 -5.68 18.80
N ALA A 11 -38.67 -4.97 19.62
CA ALA A 11 -37.84 -3.87 19.16
C ALA A 11 -36.64 -3.78 20.09
N LEU A 12 -35.49 -4.31 19.65
CA LEU A 12 -34.12 -3.92 20.00
C LEU A 12 -33.15 -5.00 19.48
N LEU A 13 -33.14 -5.19 18.16
CA LEU A 13 -31.95 -5.67 17.47
C LEU A 13 -31.52 -4.52 16.57
N ALA A 14 -30.84 -3.53 17.14
CA ALA A 14 -29.99 -2.68 16.34
C ALA A 14 -28.74 -3.53 16.02
N PRO A 15 -28.55 -4.01 14.78
CA PRO A 15 -27.23 -4.47 14.42
C PRO A 15 -26.31 -3.25 14.55
N ALA A 16 -25.30 -3.36 15.39
CA ALA A 16 -24.19 -2.43 15.40
C ALA A 16 -23.42 -2.59 14.08
N ILE A 17 -23.97 -2.03 13.00
CA ILE A 17 -23.29 -1.90 11.71
C ILE A 17 -22.25 -0.78 11.90
N HIS A 18 -21.14 -1.10 12.53
CA HIS A 18 -19.97 -0.23 12.51
C HIS A 18 -19.31 -0.38 11.14
N SER A 19 -19.64 0.59 10.29
CA SER A 19 -18.89 1.09 9.15
C SER A 19 -18.20 0.04 8.27
N LEU A 20 -18.96 -0.52 7.33
CA LEU A 20 -18.40 -0.76 6.01
C LEU A 20 -18.05 0.60 5.41
N HIS A 21 -16.82 1.07 5.64
CA HIS A 21 -16.12 1.85 4.62
C HIS A 21 -15.81 0.89 3.47
N HIS A 22 -16.86 0.49 2.75
CA HIS A 22 -16.70 -0.06 1.42
C HIS A 22 -16.29 1.14 0.58
N GLY A 23 -14.99 1.23 0.29
CA GLY A 23 -14.48 2.10 -0.76
C GLY A 23 -15.44 1.98 -1.92
N ARG A 24 -16.14 3.08 -2.21
CA ARG A 24 -17.16 3.15 -3.24
C ARG A 24 -16.41 2.82 -4.52
N GLY A 25 -16.59 1.59 -5.02
CA GLY A 25 -15.96 1.10 -6.24
C GLY A 25 -16.34 2.02 -7.39
N SER A 26 -15.52 3.03 -7.60
CA SER A 26 -15.47 3.76 -8.85
C SER A 26 -14.94 2.76 -9.85
N THR A 27 -15.62 2.59 -10.98
CA THR A 27 -15.16 1.77 -12.11
C THR A 27 -13.85 2.29 -12.74
N VAL A 28 -13.18 3.22 -12.08
CA VAL A 28 -11.88 3.77 -12.40
C VAL A 28 -11.02 3.50 -11.17
N ASN A 29 -9.88 2.83 -11.33
CA ASN A 29 -8.90 2.50 -10.28
C ASN A 29 -8.23 3.76 -9.68
N GLN A 30 -8.91 4.89 -9.60
CA GLN A 30 -8.44 6.15 -9.04
C GLN A 30 -8.47 6.10 -7.51
N CYS A 31 -7.52 6.78 -6.89
CA CYS A 31 -7.40 6.86 -5.44
C CYS A 31 -6.92 8.26 -5.03
N THR A 32 -7.18 8.60 -3.77
CA THR A 32 -6.64 9.80 -3.10
C THR A 32 -5.80 9.44 -1.90
N ASP A 33 -6.01 8.24 -1.36
CA ASP A 33 -5.23 7.65 -0.28
C ASP A 33 -5.02 6.16 -0.53
N THR A 34 -3.90 5.60 -0.05
CA THR A 34 -3.65 4.15 -0.11
C THR A 34 -4.79 3.33 0.55
N ARG A 35 -5.49 3.89 1.55
CA ARG A 35 -6.65 3.27 2.18
C ARG A 35 -7.87 3.14 1.26
N ASP A 36 -7.89 3.85 0.13
CA ASP A 36 -8.93 3.69 -0.90
C ASP A 36 -8.74 2.39 -1.70
N CYS A 37 -7.54 1.80 -1.64
CA CYS A 37 -7.15 0.61 -2.40
C CYS A 37 -7.35 -0.69 -1.60
N HIS A 38 -7.26 -1.84 -2.29
CA HIS A 38 -7.30 -3.15 -1.62
C HIS A 38 -6.07 -3.40 -0.74
N ALA A 39 -6.15 -4.36 0.18
CA ALA A 39 -5.13 -4.65 1.20
C ALA A 39 -3.72 -4.97 0.68
N HIS A 40 -3.57 -5.31 -0.61
CA HIS A 40 -2.28 -5.59 -1.27
C HIS A 40 -1.99 -4.60 -2.39
N GLN A 41 -2.53 -3.39 -2.27
CA GLN A 41 -2.37 -2.31 -3.22
C GLN A 41 -2.00 -1.02 -2.50
N CYS A 42 -1.35 -0.12 -3.23
CA CYS A 42 -1.10 1.24 -2.79
C CYS A 42 -1.61 2.24 -3.82
N CYS A 43 -1.82 3.48 -3.37
CA CYS A 43 -2.18 4.56 -4.27
C CYS A 43 -0.92 5.17 -4.90
N VAL A 44 -0.78 5.12 -6.22
CA VAL A 44 0.41 5.58 -6.95
C VAL A 44 0.09 6.79 -7.81
N LEU A 45 0.87 7.86 -7.67
CA LEU A 45 0.93 8.95 -8.63
C LEU A 45 2.00 8.65 -9.69
N GLY A 46 1.58 8.59 -10.96
CA GLY A 46 2.48 8.40 -12.09
C GLY A 46 3.43 9.59 -12.32
N GLY A 47 4.56 9.33 -12.98
CA GLY A 47 5.59 10.35 -13.27
C GLY A 47 5.25 11.31 -14.42
N ASN A 48 4.18 11.05 -15.17
CA ASN A 48 3.76 11.92 -16.26
C ASN A 48 3.02 13.16 -15.72
N ARG A 49 3.12 14.28 -16.43
CA ARG A 49 2.37 15.50 -16.10
C ARG A 49 0.88 15.19 -16.12
N TYR A 50 0.16 15.67 -15.10
CA TYR A 50 -1.28 15.46 -14.95
C TYR A 50 -1.70 13.99 -14.81
N SER A 51 -0.82 13.13 -14.31
CA SER A 51 -1.21 11.77 -13.92
C SER A 51 -2.30 11.82 -12.87
N MET A 52 -3.32 10.97 -13.03
CA MET A 52 -4.30 10.69 -11.99
C MET A 52 -3.75 9.57 -11.10
N PRO A 53 -3.82 9.68 -9.76
CA PRO A 53 -3.37 8.61 -8.91
C PRO A 53 -4.22 7.36 -9.09
N THR A 54 -3.59 6.18 -9.09
CA THR A 54 -4.30 4.91 -9.24
C THR A 54 -3.84 3.81 -8.30
N CYS A 55 -4.75 2.93 -7.91
CA CYS A 55 -4.43 1.74 -7.12
C CYS A 55 -3.59 0.76 -7.94
N THR A 56 -2.42 0.41 -7.40
CA THR A 56 -1.45 -0.50 -8.01
C THR A 56 -1.07 -1.57 -7.00
N ASN A 57 -0.73 -2.79 -7.44
CA ASN A 57 -0.30 -3.86 -6.55
C ASN A 57 1.04 -3.54 -5.88
N LEU A 58 1.23 -4.04 -4.66
CA LEU A 58 2.53 -4.05 -4.00
C LEU A 58 3.52 -4.94 -4.78
N GLY A 59 4.81 -4.60 -4.73
CA GLY A 59 5.86 -5.31 -5.45
C GLY A 59 6.11 -6.72 -4.91
N LEU A 60 6.05 -7.72 -5.79
CA LEU A 60 6.38 -9.11 -5.48
C LEU A 60 7.88 -9.39 -5.67
N VAL A 61 8.33 -10.58 -5.26
CA VAL A 61 9.74 -10.98 -5.38
C VAL A 61 10.24 -10.83 -6.83
N GLY A 62 11.37 -10.13 -7.00
CA GLY A 62 11.98 -9.85 -8.29
C GLY A 62 11.40 -8.63 -9.02
N GLU A 63 10.29 -8.05 -8.56
CA GLU A 63 9.72 -6.85 -9.15
C GLU A 63 10.48 -5.59 -8.74
N PRO A 64 10.47 -4.53 -9.59
CA PRO A 64 11.15 -3.28 -9.29
C PRO A 64 10.63 -2.61 -8.02
N CYS A 65 11.54 -2.05 -7.24
CA CYS A 65 11.24 -1.23 -6.07
C CYS A 65 12.20 -0.05 -6.00
N ARG A 66 11.93 0.91 -5.11
CA ARG A 66 12.81 2.07 -4.92
C ARG A 66 13.81 1.82 -3.79
N PRO A 67 15.12 1.72 -4.08
CA PRO A 67 16.15 1.55 -3.05
C PRO A 67 16.18 2.70 -2.03
N TYR A 68 16.64 2.39 -0.82
CA TYR A 68 16.97 3.33 0.27
C TYR A 68 15.82 4.13 0.89
N SER A 69 14.70 4.35 0.18
CA SER A 69 13.41 4.80 0.73
C SER A 69 12.36 4.92 -0.37
N ASN A 70 11.15 4.42 -0.10
CA ASN A 70 9.96 4.71 -0.89
C ASN A 70 8.84 5.25 0.00
N ALA A 71 9.13 6.27 0.82
CA ALA A 71 8.12 6.80 1.74
C ALA A 71 6.93 7.40 0.97
N PRO A 72 5.68 7.08 1.35
CA PRO A 72 4.51 7.74 0.79
C PRO A 72 4.48 9.21 1.22
N TYR A 73 3.86 10.06 0.40
CA TYR A 73 3.84 11.49 0.60
C TYR A 73 2.44 12.07 0.38
N ASN A 74 2.26 13.32 0.81
CA ASN A 74 1.02 14.07 0.69
C ASN A 74 1.27 15.27 -0.23
N MET A 75 0.31 15.61 -1.09
CA MET A 75 0.39 16.83 -1.91
C MET A 75 -0.97 17.28 -2.43
N SER A 76 -1.03 18.52 -2.93
CA SER A 76 -2.17 19.04 -3.69
C SER A 76 -1.83 19.04 -5.18
N LEU A 77 -2.66 18.37 -5.98
CA LEU A 77 -2.57 18.33 -7.44
C LEU A 77 -3.51 19.37 -8.04
N THR A 78 -3.04 20.05 -9.08
CA THR A 78 -3.87 20.97 -9.89
C THR A 78 -3.81 20.55 -11.34
N TYR A 79 -4.97 20.29 -11.92
CA TYR A 79 -5.15 19.85 -13.30
C TYR A 79 -5.56 21.02 -14.20
N PRO A 80 -5.39 20.93 -15.54
CA PRO A 80 -5.65 22.03 -16.47
C PRO A 80 -7.09 22.54 -16.51
N ASN A 81 -8.04 21.74 -16.03
CA ASN A 81 -9.46 22.06 -15.96
C ASN A 81 -9.86 22.67 -14.60
N ASP A 82 -8.90 23.29 -13.90
CA ASP A 82 -9.04 23.86 -12.55
C ASP A 82 -9.46 22.85 -11.46
N VAL A 83 -9.47 21.54 -11.78
CA VAL A 83 -9.69 20.50 -10.78
C VAL A 83 -8.49 20.45 -9.86
N LYS A 84 -8.78 20.55 -8.56
CA LYS A 84 -7.81 20.39 -7.48
C LYS A 84 -8.09 19.09 -6.76
N LEU A 85 -7.04 18.36 -6.44
CA LEU A 85 -7.12 17.08 -5.75
C LEU A 85 -6.05 17.01 -4.67
N ASP A 86 -6.47 16.92 -3.43
CA ASP A 86 -5.57 16.62 -2.32
C ASP A 86 -5.40 15.11 -2.20
N VAL A 87 -4.14 14.69 -2.14
CA VAL A 87 -3.78 13.28 -2.01
C VAL A 87 -2.92 13.07 -0.78
N THR A 88 -3.15 11.95 -0.09
CA THR A 88 -2.45 11.58 1.15
C THR A 88 -1.95 10.15 1.09
N ASN A 89 -0.82 9.84 1.71
CA ASN A 89 -0.25 8.49 1.70
C ASN A 89 -0.11 7.89 0.28
N VAL A 90 0.31 8.71 -0.69
CA VAL A 90 0.50 8.27 -2.08
C VAL A 90 1.97 7.99 -2.37
N TYR A 91 2.20 7.00 -3.23
CA TYR A 91 3.53 6.59 -3.68
C TYR A 91 3.85 7.20 -5.04
N PHE A 92 5.13 7.43 -5.32
CA PHE A 92 5.57 7.98 -6.60
C PHE A 92 6.03 6.84 -7.51
N VAL A 93 5.33 6.65 -8.63
CA VAL A 93 5.62 5.67 -9.71
C VAL A 93 5.53 4.18 -9.30
N LEU A 94 6.00 3.80 -8.13
CA LEU A 94 6.04 2.41 -7.66
C LEU A 94 5.49 2.30 -6.24
N CYS A 95 4.71 1.25 -5.97
CA CYS A 95 4.40 0.85 -4.60
C CYS A 95 5.64 0.32 -3.86
N ASP A 96 5.51 0.21 -2.55
CA ASP A 96 6.43 -0.61 -1.76
C ASP A 96 6.34 -2.10 -2.12
N CYS A 97 7.35 -2.84 -1.68
CA CYS A 97 7.31 -4.29 -1.69
C CYS A 97 6.17 -4.82 -0.82
N ALA A 98 5.66 -6.00 -1.16
CA ALA A 98 4.67 -6.71 -0.37
C ALA A 98 5.18 -6.97 1.06
N PRO A 99 4.28 -7.21 2.03
CA PRO A 99 4.68 -7.48 3.41
C PRO A 99 5.71 -8.61 3.50
N ASN A 100 6.71 -8.43 4.37
CA ASN A 100 7.84 -9.33 4.57
C ASN A 100 8.85 -9.41 3.41
N LEU A 101 8.77 -8.54 2.41
CA LEU A 101 9.82 -8.36 1.41
C LEU A 101 10.59 -7.07 1.69
N LEU A 102 11.86 -7.05 1.32
CA LEU A 102 12.73 -5.87 1.40
C LEU A 102 13.18 -5.47 0.00
N CYS A 103 13.25 -4.16 -0.23
CA CYS A 103 13.82 -3.65 -1.47
C CYS A 103 15.35 -3.76 -1.41
N ASP A 104 15.92 -4.58 -2.29
CA ASP A 104 17.37 -4.74 -2.34
C ASP A 104 18.06 -3.48 -2.84
N GLY A 105 19.00 -2.96 -2.05
CA GLY A 105 19.68 -1.70 -2.31
C GLY A 105 20.54 -1.69 -3.58
N PHE A 106 21.03 -2.86 -4.01
CA PHE A 106 21.91 -3.00 -5.17
C PHE A 106 21.13 -3.37 -6.44
N LYS A 107 20.18 -4.30 -6.33
CA LYS A 107 19.38 -4.81 -7.45
C LYS A 107 18.17 -3.92 -7.76
N GLY A 108 17.68 -3.15 -6.80
CA GLY A 108 16.45 -2.36 -6.96
C GLY A 108 15.21 -3.22 -7.19
N THR A 109 15.17 -4.40 -6.56
CA THR A 109 14.05 -5.35 -6.67
C THR A 109 13.64 -5.87 -5.30
N CYS A 110 12.37 -6.25 -5.14
CA CYS A 110 11.89 -6.84 -3.91
C CYS A 110 12.46 -8.24 -3.72
N GLN A 111 13.01 -8.53 -2.54
CA GLN A 111 13.66 -9.79 -2.21
C GLN A 111 13.13 -10.33 -0.87
N SER A 112 13.18 -11.65 -0.70
CA SER A 112 12.96 -12.24 0.62
C SER A 112 14.12 -11.87 1.55
N PRO A 113 13.87 -11.53 2.83
CA PRO A 113 14.89 -11.30 3.83
C PRO A 113 15.90 -12.47 3.96
N ASP A 114 15.48 -13.71 3.68
CA ASP A 114 16.31 -14.91 3.81
C ASP A 114 17.44 -15.01 2.76
N ILE A 115 17.38 -14.19 1.70
CA ILE A 115 18.47 -14.09 0.72
C ILE A 115 19.67 -13.34 1.34
N TYR A 116 19.45 -12.49 2.35
CA TYR A 116 20.54 -11.83 3.09
C TYR A 116 21.25 -12.78 4.07
N THR A 117 20.62 -13.87 4.51
CA THR A 117 21.21 -14.78 5.49
C THR A 117 22.03 -15.92 4.89
N ASN A 118 22.00 -16.11 3.56
CA ASN A 118 22.64 -17.28 2.93
C ASN A 118 23.88 -16.94 2.08
N ASN A 119 24.28 -15.67 1.96
CA ASN A 119 25.39 -15.32 1.06
C ASN A 119 26.52 -14.44 1.57
N ASP A 120 26.53 -13.86 2.78
CA ASP A 120 27.70 -13.03 3.18
C ASP A 120 27.99 -12.97 4.70
N ILE A 121 28.30 -14.13 5.31
CA ILE A 121 29.35 -14.20 6.36
C ILE A 121 30.10 -15.53 6.16
N ASP A 122 30.95 -15.61 5.14
CA ASP A 122 32.17 -16.40 5.25
C ASP A 122 33.27 -15.44 5.76
N LEU A 123 33.58 -15.52 7.05
CA LEU A 123 34.63 -14.73 7.69
C LEU A 123 36.05 -15.27 7.41
N THR A 124 36.28 -16.02 6.32
CA THR A 124 37.61 -16.60 6.05
C THR A 124 38.45 -15.92 4.98
N ASP A 125 38.01 -14.84 4.32
CA ASP A 125 38.90 -14.09 3.42
C ASP A 125 39.13 -12.64 3.89
N LYS A 126 40.13 -12.49 4.77
CA LYS A 126 40.72 -11.20 5.13
C LYS A 126 41.88 -10.92 4.16
N PRO A 127 41.75 -10.00 3.19
CA PRO A 127 42.94 -9.44 2.56
C PRO A 127 43.68 -8.60 3.60
N SER A 128 44.90 -9.06 3.92
CA SER A 128 45.89 -8.31 4.67
C SER A 128 46.28 -7.05 3.89
N ALA A 129 45.65 -5.92 4.18
CA ALA A 129 46.17 -4.63 3.80
C ALA A 129 47.25 -4.21 4.81
N ASP A 130 48.47 -4.60 4.49
CA ASP A 130 49.70 -3.95 4.95
C ASP A 130 49.73 -2.53 4.36
N TYR A 131 49.84 -1.53 5.23
CA TYR A 131 50.13 -0.16 4.82
C TYR A 131 51.33 0.30 5.66
N THR A 132 52.49 0.31 5.02
CA THR A 132 53.70 1.02 5.47
C THR A 132 53.60 2.49 5.05
#